data_AF-A0A1H9RHD6-F1
#
_entry.id   AF-A0A1H9RHD6-F1
#
_cell.length_a   1.000
_cell.length_b   1.000
_cell.length_c   1.000
_cell.angle_alpha   90.00
_cell.angle_beta   90.00
_cell.angle_gamma   90.00
#
_symmetry.space_group_name_H-M   'P 1'
#
loop_
_entity.id
_entity.type
_entity.pdbx_description
1 polymer ?
#
loop_
_entity_poly.entity_id
_entity_poly.type
_entity_poly.pdbx_seq_one_letter_code
_entity_poly.pdbx_strand_id
1 'polypeptide(L)'
;MRKLEKGKVLIEIAFRKGPFKMFLAFAKEKGIRYVGEIDMAALEEFSQKKGVGSVKMFSVIERLAGPLDYIQEELFPERDIKNK
;
A
#
# COMPACT_ATOMS: atom_id res chain seq x y z
N MET A 1 18.22 13.46 -0.95
CA MET A 1 17.32 12.29 -0.76
C MET A 1 16.14 12.43 -1.71
N ARG A 2 15.95 11.50 -2.66
CA ARG A 2 14.77 11.51 -3.55
C ARG A 2 13.58 10.95 -2.78
N LYS A 3 12.59 11.80 -2.46
CA LYS A 3 11.30 11.35 -1.94
C LYS A 3 10.59 10.56 -3.05
N LEU A 4 10.25 9.30 -2.80
CA LEU A 4 9.35 8.56 -3.68
C LEU A 4 7.97 9.23 -3.60
N GLU A 5 7.37 9.54 -4.75
CA GLU A 5 5.99 9.99 -4.78
C GLU A 5 5.10 8.86 -4.31
N LYS A 6 4.46 9.05 -3.15
CA LYS A 6 3.61 8.05 -2.48
C LYS A 6 2.60 7.41 -3.43
N GLY A 7 2.13 8.18 -4.41
CA GLY A 7 1.17 7.74 -5.41
C GLY A 7 1.64 6.64 -6.38
N LYS A 8 2.95 6.43 -6.53
CA LYS A 8 3.52 5.42 -7.46
C LYS A 8 3.92 4.10 -6.79
N VAL A 9 3.62 3.96 -5.50
CA VAL A 9 3.91 2.75 -4.74
C VAL A 9 2.84 1.70 -4.98
N LEU A 10 3.23 0.46 -5.26
CA LEU A 10 2.30 -0.67 -5.34
C LEU A 10 1.64 -0.95 -3.99
N ILE A 11 0.32 -1.18 -3.99
CA ILE A 11 -0.43 -1.49 -2.77
C ILE A 11 0.11 -2.76 -2.11
N GLU A 12 0.50 -3.77 -2.90
CA GLU A 12 1.09 -5.01 -2.37
C GLU A 12 2.35 -4.77 -1.55
N ILE A 13 3.15 -3.77 -1.92
CA ILE A 13 4.35 -3.38 -1.17
C ILE A 13 3.96 -2.53 0.04
N ALA A 14 3.10 -1.54 -0.15
CA ALA A 14 2.66 -0.66 0.94
C ALA A 14 1.95 -1.44 2.06
N PHE A 15 1.20 -2.49 1.72
CA PHE A 15 0.35 -3.25 2.62
C PHE A 15 0.79 -4.72 2.79
N ARG A 16 2.06 -5.05 2.51
CA ARG A 16 2.62 -6.42 2.60
C ARG A 16 2.42 -7.11 3.96
N LYS A 17 2.26 -6.34 5.05
CA LYS A 17 2.10 -6.88 6.40
C LYS A 17 0.72 -7.51 6.62
N GLY A 18 0.69 -8.57 7.44
CA GLY A 18 -0.47 -9.43 7.71
C GLY A 18 -1.82 -8.78 8.05
N PRO A 19 -1.93 -7.63 8.75
CA PRO A 19 -3.25 -7.08 9.09
C PRO A 19 -4.06 -6.58 7.88
N PHE A 20 -3.43 -6.39 6.72
CA PHE A 20 -4.05 -5.74 5.57
C PHE A 20 -4.58 -6.70 4.50
N LYS A 21 -4.61 -8.01 4.75
CA LYS A 21 -5.07 -9.01 3.77
C LYS A 21 -6.44 -8.69 3.16
N MET A 22 -7.41 -8.24 3.97
CA MET A 22 -8.74 -7.88 3.47
C MET A 22 -8.71 -6.64 2.58
N PHE A 23 -7.86 -5.66 2.92
CA PHE A 23 -7.70 -4.46 2.11
C PHE A 23 -7.01 -4.77 0.78
N LEU A 24 -6.00 -5.64 0.77
CA LEU A 24 -5.36 -6.13 -0.44
C LEU A 24 -6.35 -6.87 -1.36
N ALA A 25 -7.20 -7.73 -0.79
CA ALA A 25 -8.24 -8.41 -1.56
C ALA A 25 -9.21 -7.40 -2.18
N PHE A 26 -9.68 -6.43 -1.39
CA PHE A 26 -10.54 -5.35 -1.86
C PHE A 26 -9.89 -4.52 -2.98
N ALA A 27 -8.64 -4.09 -2.80
CA ALA A 27 -7.90 -3.33 -3.79
C ALA A 27 -7.76 -4.11 -5.11
N LYS A 28 -7.49 -5.42 -5.02
CA LYS A 28 -7.43 -6.31 -6.18
C LYS A 28 -8.79 -6.45 -6.88
N GLU A 29 -9.88 -6.59 -6.14
CA GLU A 29 -11.26 -6.62 -6.68
C GLU A 29 -11.60 -5.31 -7.41
N LYS A 30 -11.13 -4.17 -6.89
CA LYS A 30 -11.36 -2.83 -7.45
C LYS A 30 -10.36 -2.42 -8.54
N GLY A 31 -9.36 -3.26 -8.83
CA GLY A 31 -8.32 -2.96 -9.81
C GLY A 31 -7.33 -1.88 -9.37
N ILE A 32 -7.28 -1.55 -8.08
CA ILE A 32 -6.37 -0.55 -7.51
C ILE A 32 -4.99 -1.19 -7.37
N ARG A 33 -3.99 -0.66 -8.07
CA ARG A 33 -2.62 -1.18 -8.11
C ARG A 33 -1.67 -0.33 -7.31
N TYR A 34 -1.88 0.98 -7.29
CA TYR A 34 -1.02 1.97 -6.66
C TYR A 34 -1.72 2.70 -5.51
N VAL A 35 -0.94 3.13 -4.52
CA VAL A 35 -1.44 3.88 -3.37
C VAL A 35 -2.12 5.20 -3.79
N GLY A 36 -1.69 5.80 -4.90
CA GLY A 36 -2.26 7.05 -5.42
C GLY A 36 -3.62 6.88 -6.09
N GLU A 37 -4.03 5.64 -6.37
CA GLU A 37 -5.36 5.33 -6.93
C GLU A 37 -6.42 5.14 -5.84
N ILE A 38 -6.02 5.21 -4.56
CA ILE A 38 -6.95 5.13 -3.42
C ILE A 38 -7.55 6.52 -3.20
N ASP A 39 -8.86 6.63 -3.43
CA ASP A 39 -9.65 7.81 -3.15
C ASP A 39 -10.59 7.61 -1.93
N MET A 40 -11.32 8.65 -1.56
CA MET A 40 -12.29 8.56 -0.46
C MET A 40 -13.42 7.57 -0.75
N ALA A 41 -13.85 7.43 -2.00
CA ALA A 41 -14.93 6.51 -2.37
C ALA A 41 -14.50 5.06 -2.13
N ALA A 42 -13.30 4.67 -2.54
CA ALA A 42 -12.75 3.35 -2.28
C ALA A 42 -12.62 3.06 -0.77
N LEU A 43 -12.25 4.06 0.03
CA LEU A 43 -12.15 3.95 1.48
C LEU A 43 -13.52 3.77 2.15
N GLU A 44 -14.53 4.52 1.70
CA GLU A 44 -15.91 4.40 2.17
C GLU A 44 -16.48 3.02 1.81
N GLU A 45 -16.29 2.57 0.57
CA GLU A 45 -16.71 1.25 0.13
C GLU A 45 -16.05 0.12 0.94
N PHE A 46 -14.75 0.24 1.22
CA PHE A 46 -14.04 -0.73 2.05
C PHE A 46 -14.61 -0.76 3.48
N SER A 47 -14.95 0.39 4.04
CA SER A 47 -15.53 0.48 5.40
C SER A 47 -16.88 -0.25 5.53
N GLN A 48 -17.62 -0.37 4.42
CA GLN A 48 -18.92 -1.03 4.37
C GLN A 48 -18.83 -2.55 4.16
N LYS A 49 -17.65 -3.11 3.84
CA LYS A 49 -17.50 -4.57 3.68
C LYS A 49 -17.71 -5.30 5.00
N LYS A 50 -18.49 -6.39 4.95
CA LYS A 50 -18.70 -7.29 6.09
C LYS A 50 -17.36 -7.77 6.67
N GLY A 51 -17.18 -7.57 7.98
CA GLY A 51 -15.94 -7.93 8.68
C GLY A 51 -14.85 -6.86 8.66
N VAL A 52 -15.12 -5.69 8.06
CA VAL A 52 -14.32 -4.47 8.21
C VAL A 52 -14.99 -3.62 9.30
N GLY A 53 -14.36 -3.58 10.48
CA GLY A 53 -14.75 -2.70 11.57
C GLY A 53 -13.77 -1.53 11.71
N SER A 54 -14.07 -0.61 12.64
CA SER A 54 -13.30 0.61 12.86
C SER A 54 -11.80 0.37 13.05
N VAL A 55 -11.42 -0.73 13.71
CA VAL A 55 -10.00 -1.10 13.92
C VAL A 55 -9.27 -1.33 12.60
N LYS A 56 -9.85 -2.10 11.68
CA LYS A 56 -9.22 -2.39 10.39
C LYS A 56 -9.16 -1.15 9.51
N MET A 57 -10.22 -0.35 9.54
CA MET A 57 -10.27 0.91 8.81
C MET A 57 -9.20 1.88 9.32
N PHE A 58 -9.10 2.03 10.64
CA PHE A 58 -8.08 2.87 11.28
C PHE A 58 -6.67 2.43 10.90
N SER A 59 -6.36 1.12 10.92
CA SER A 59 -5.05 0.63 10.50
C SER A 59 -4.72 0.97 9.03
N VAL A 60 -5.71 0.94 8.14
CA VAL A 60 -5.51 1.34 6.72
C VAL A 60 -5.22 2.83 6.62
N ILE A 61 -5.99 3.67 7.32
CA ILE A 61 -5.77 5.12 7.34
C ILE A 61 -4.41 5.48 7.94
N GLU A 62 -4.03 4.87 9.07
CA GLU A 62 -2.70 5.07 9.65
C GLU A 62 -1.59 4.67 8.68
N ARG A 63 -1.77 3.56 7.95
CA ARG A 63 -0.78 3.13 6.96
C ARG A 63 -0.69 4.10 5.78
N LEU A 64 -1.82 4.65 5.36
CA LEU A 64 -1.91 5.67 4.31
C LEU A 64 -1.44 7.05 4.75
N ALA A 65 -1.50 7.39 6.03
CA ALA A 65 -0.99 8.64 6.56
C ALA A 65 0.52 8.55 6.88
N GLY A 66 0.97 7.38 7.33
CA GLY A 66 2.33 7.13 7.75
C GLY A 66 3.37 7.14 6.62
N PRO A 67 4.66 7.15 6.97
CA PRO A 67 5.73 7.08 6.00
C PRO A 67 5.77 5.72 5.28
N LEU A 68 5.95 5.73 3.96
CA LEU A 68 6.22 4.51 3.18
C LEU A 68 7.74 4.19 3.17
N ASP A 69 8.44 4.53 4.24
CA ASP A 69 9.92 4.60 4.31
C ASP A 69 10.64 3.26 4.07
N TYR A 70 9.94 2.13 4.06
CA TYR A 70 10.55 0.80 3.98
C TYR A 70 10.59 0.17 2.57
N ILE A 71 10.30 0.93 1.52
CA ILE A 71 10.23 0.37 0.15
C ILE A 71 11.59 0.45 -0.56
N GLN A 72 12.57 1.16 -0.01
CA GLN A 72 13.84 1.43 -0.71
C GLN A 72 14.89 0.31 -0.63
N GLU A 73 14.87 -0.60 0.35
CA GLU A 73 15.95 -1.60 0.46
C GLU A 73 15.73 -2.87 -0.40
N GLU A 74 14.49 -3.30 -0.67
CA GLU A 74 14.26 -4.52 -1.47
C GLU A 74 14.16 -4.28 -3.00
N LEU A 75 13.91 -3.04 -3.45
CA LEU A 75 13.69 -2.75 -4.88
C LEU A 75 14.91 -2.27 -5.66
N PHE A 76 16.01 -1.99 -4.96
CA PHE A 76 17.28 -1.69 -5.60
C PHE A 76 18.37 -2.57 -4.97
N PRO A 77 18.42 -3.88 -5.27
CA PRO A 77 19.71 -4.56 -5.19
C PRO A 77 20.63 -3.76 -6.11
N GLU A 78 21.65 -3.16 -5.53
CA GLU A 78 22.69 -2.45 -6.27
C GLU A 78 23.03 -3.31 -7.48
N ARG A 79 22.94 -2.71 -8.66
CA ARG A 79 23.28 -3.38 -9.90
C ARG A 79 24.69 -3.96 -9.72
N ASP A 80 24.75 -5.27 -9.55
CA ASP A 80 25.93 -6.11 -9.75
C ASP A 80 26.26 -6.06 -11.26
N ILE A 81 26.61 -4.87 -11.76
CA ILE A 81 27.42 -4.77 -12.96
C ILE A 81 28.83 -4.97 -12.45
N LYS A 82 29.19 -6.25 -12.35
CA LYS A 82 30.59 -6.69 -12.35
C LYS A 82 31.29 -5.93 -13.47
N ASN A 83 32.10 -4.94 -13.10
CA ASN A 83 33.13 -4.44 -14.00
C ASN A 83 34.00 -5.64 -14.35
N LYS A 84 33.87 -6.05 -15.61
CA LYS A 84 34.70 -7.05 -16.27
C LYS A 84 36.03 -6.43 -16.64
#